data_AF-R7T5G2-F1
#
_entry.id   AF-R7T5G2-F1
#
_cell.length_a   1.000
_cell.length_b   1.000
_cell.length_c   1.000
_cell.angle_alpha   90.00
_cell.angle_beta   90.00
_cell.angle_gamma   90.00
#
_symmetry.space_group_name_H-M   'P 1'
#
loop_
_entity.id
_entity.type
_entity.pdbx_description
1 polymer ?
#
loop_
_entity_poly.entity_id
_entity_poly.type
_entity_poly.pdbx_seq_one_letter_code
_entity_poly.pdbx_strand_id
1 'polypeptide(L)'
;MVTCCAAKCNNRFNKQIDLRTGKFFRFHRFSNAIKRKDVCQKWLQNIRRCDLTLQDLEHMRVCSEHFEPAAYKCPTDLENSRLLENAYPTLFNVSNPPPRLTPKRPPPKTRPPPPPPKRRKSSTAAICHFRFAK
;
A
#
# COMPACT_ATOMS: atom_id res chain seq x y z
N MET A 1 -26.42 -10.36 -8.83
CA MET A 1 -25.98 -9.22 -8.00
C MET A 1 -24.77 -9.66 -7.18
N VAL A 2 -23.65 -8.95 -7.23
CA VAL A 2 -22.42 -9.33 -6.51
C VAL A 2 -22.46 -8.80 -5.08
N THR A 3 -22.22 -9.67 -4.09
CA THR A 3 -22.22 -9.36 -2.66
C THR A 3 -20.90 -9.75 -2.01
N CYS A 4 -20.61 -9.14 -0.85
CA CYS A 4 -19.40 -9.45 -0.10
C CYS A 4 -19.53 -10.81 0.58
N CYS A 5 -18.47 -11.60 0.52
CA CYS A 5 -18.38 -12.93 1.12
C CYS A 5 -18.01 -12.90 2.61
N ALA A 6 -17.44 -11.79 3.09
CA ALA A 6 -16.99 -11.63 4.46
C ALA A 6 -18.11 -11.90 5.47
N ALA A 7 -17.79 -12.62 6.56
CA ALA A 7 -18.74 -12.82 7.64
C ALA A 7 -19.25 -11.47 8.17
N LYS A 8 -20.58 -11.37 8.36
CA LYS A 8 -21.28 -10.17 8.84
C LYS A 8 -21.14 -8.93 7.94
N CYS A 9 -20.67 -9.07 6.70
CA CYS A 9 -20.66 -7.98 5.73
C CYS A 9 -21.88 -8.12 4.80
N ASN A 10 -22.70 -7.06 4.72
CA ASN A 10 -23.84 -7.00 3.81
C ASN A 10 -23.55 -6.12 2.58
N ASN A 11 -22.29 -5.88 2.26
CA ASN A 11 -21.94 -4.94 1.21
C ASN A 11 -22.30 -5.48 -0.18
N ARG A 12 -22.94 -4.64 -1.00
CA ARG A 12 -23.37 -4.99 -2.35
C ARG A 12 -22.70 -4.08 -3.37
N PHE A 13 -22.36 -4.67 -4.52
CA PHE A 13 -21.72 -3.96 -5.61
C PHE A 13 -22.55 -2.74 -6.03
N ASN A 14 -21.89 -1.58 -6.10
CA ASN A 14 -22.47 -0.30 -6.51
C ASN A 14 -23.65 0.20 -5.66
N LYS A 15 -23.76 -0.22 -4.39
CA LYS A 15 -24.81 0.24 -3.47
C LYS A 15 -24.32 1.02 -2.26
N GLN A 16 -23.12 0.71 -1.75
CA GLN A 16 -22.55 1.44 -0.62
C GLN A 16 -21.23 2.08 -0.99
N ILE A 17 -20.98 3.20 -0.30
CA ILE A 17 -19.81 4.04 -0.44
C ILE A 17 -18.81 3.68 0.66
N ASP A 18 -17.55 3.56 0.27
CA ASP A 18 -16.41 3.44 1.17
C ASP A 18 -16.12 4.81 1.77
N LEU A 19 -16.39 4.98 3.07
CA LEU A 19 -16.18 6.24 3.80
C LEU A 19 -14.73 6.74 3.73
N ARG A 20 -13.76 5.85 3.49
CA ARG A 20 -12.33 6.23 3.39
C ARG A 20 -12.01 6.93 2.08
N THR A 21 -12.77 6.66 1.03
CA THR A 21 -12.50 7.18 -0.33
C THR A 21 -13.60 8.09 -0.86
N GLY A 22 -14.80 8.03 -0.27
CA GLY A 22 -15.99 8.71 -0.78
C GLY A 22 -16.56 8.07 -2.07
N LYS A 23 -16.10 6.88 -2.44
CA LYS A 23 -16.48 6.18 -3.68
C LYS A 23 -17.07 4.81 -3.40
N PHE A 24 -17.72 4.18 -4.39
CA PHE A 24 -18.29 2.84 -4.20
C PHE A 24 -17.25 1.79 -3.83
N PHE A 25 -17.62 0.84 -2.97
CA PHE A 25 -16.73 -0.26 -2.60
C PHE A 25 -16.30 -1.06 -3.83
N ARG A 26 -14.99 -1.35 -3.90
CA ARG A 26 -14.44 -2.27 -4.92
C ARG A 26 -14.55 -3.70 -4.44
N PHE A 27 -14.88 -4.60 -5.35
CA PHE A 27 -15.01 -6.02 -5.07
C PHE A 27 -13.83 -6.77 -5.69
N HIS A 28 -12.97 -7.29 -4.83
CA HIS A 28 -11.79 -8.03 -5.24
C HIS A 28 -12.10 -9.52 -5.31
N ARG A 29 -11.51 -10.19 -6.31
CA ARG A 29 -11.52 -11.65 -6.40
C ARG A 29 -10.31 -12.19 -5.68
N PHE A 30 -10.43 -13.45 -5.30
CA PHE A 30 -9.32 -14.21 -4.78
C PHE A 30 -8.29 -14.39 -5.90
N SER A 31 -7.01 -14.33 -5.53
CA SER A 31 -5.93 -14.78 -6.41
C SER A 31 -6.16 -16.24 -6.81
N ASN A 32 -5.75 -16.62 -8.01
CA ASN A 32 -5.95 -17.99 -8.53
C ASN A 32 -5.55 -19.04 -7.47
N ALA A 33 -6.55 -19.76 -6.96
CA ALA A 33 -6.40 -20.66 -5.81
C ALA A 33 -5.44 -21.83 -6.07
N ILE A 34 -5.27 -22.22 -7.35
CA ILE A 34 -4.35 -23.27 -7.76
C ILE A 34 -2.90 -22.78 -7.63
N LYS A 35 -2.63 -21.53 -8.04
CA LYS A 35 -1.28 -20.95 -8.00
C LYS A 35 -0.86 -20.42 -6.63
N ARG A 36 -1.81 -20.03 -5.77
CA ARG A 36 -1.55 -19.36 -4.48
C ARG A 36 -2.40 -19.90 -3.35
N LYS A 37 -2.29 -21.21 -3.08
CA LYS A 37 -3.03 -21.89 -2.00
C LYS A 37 -2.81 -21.26 -0.63
N ASP A 38 -1.59 -20.84 -0.33
CA ASP A 38 -1.18 -20.20 0.92
C ASP A 38 -1.89 -18.86 1.17
N VAL A 39 -1.98 -18.00 0.16
CA VAL A 39 -2.72 -16.73 0.25
C VAL A 39 -4.22 -17.02 0.37
N CYS A 40 -4.76 -17.91 -0.45
CA CYS A 40 -6.18 -18.27 -0.40
C CYS A 40 -6.59 -18.89 0.94
N GLN A 41 -5.73 -19.68 1.58
CA GLN A 41 -5.95 -20.18 2.93
C GLN A 41 -6.04 -19.04 3.95
N LYS A 42 -5.16 -18.03 3.88
CA LYS A 42 -5.25 -16.84 4.75
C LYS A 42 -6.54 -16.06 4.53
N TRP A 43 -6.99 -15.93 3.27
CA TRP A 43 -8.29 -15.33 3.02
C TRP A 43 -9.42 -16.12 3.65
N LEU A 44 -9.45 -17.44 3.49
CA LEU A 44 -10.48 -18.29 4.09
C LEU A 44 -10.52 -18.16 5.62
N GLN A 45 -9.34 -18.22 6.24
CA GLN A 45 -9.17 -18.04 7.68
C GLN A 45 -9.71 -16.68 8.14
N ASN A 46 -9.44 -15.60 7.40
CA ASN A 46 -9.84 -14.26 7.80
C ASN A 46 -11.31 -13.94 7.48
N ILE A 47 -11.90 -14.57 6.46
CA ILE A 47 -13.34 -14.44 6.14
C ILE A 47 -14.22 -15.05 7.23
N ARG A 48 -13.68 -16.02 7.99
CA ARG A 48 -14.34 -16.66 9.16
C ARG A 48 -15.68 -17.33 8.83
N ARG A 49 -15.84 -17.79 7.58
CA ARG A 49 -16.93 -18.67 7.19
C ARG A 49 -16.43 -20.10 7.12
N CYS A 50 -16.95 -20.95 8.00
CA CYS A 50 -16.57 -22.35 8.09
C CYS A 50 -17.20 -23.20 6.96
N ASP A 51 -18.22 -22.67 6.30
CA ASP A 51 -18.97 -23.34 5.24
C ASP A 51 -18.35 -23.15 3.84
N LEU A 52 -17.31 -22.31 3.72
CA LEU A 52 -16.63 -22.09 2.46
C LEU A 52 -15.40 -22.98 2.33
N THR A 53 -15.20 -23.52 1.13
CA THR A 53 -13.99 -24.25 0.75
C THR A 53 -13.11 -23.40 -0.18
N LEU A 54 -11.87 -23.83 -0.41
CA LEU A 54 -10.96 -23.16 -1.35
C LEU A 54 -11.50 -23.08 -2.78
N GLN A 55 -12.37 -24.03 -3.18
CA GLN A 55 -12.99 -24.04 -4.51
C GLN A 55 -14.06 -22.95 -4.62
N ASP A 56 -14.86 -22.76 -3.56
CA ASP A 56 -15.91 -21.74 -3.54
C ASP A 56 -15.33 -20.33 -3.67
N LEU A 57 -14.13 -20.10 -3.13
CA LEU A 57 -13.46 -18.79 -3.14
C LEU A 57 -13.29 -18.21 -4.55
N GLU A 58 -13.18 -19.02 -5.59
CA GLU A 58 -12.98 -18.53 -6.96
C GLU A 58 -14.12 -17.60 -7.43
N HIS A 59 -15.36 -17.94 -7.05
CA HIS A 59 -16.55 -17.19 -7.43
C HIS A 59 -16.89 -16.10 -6.41
N MET A 60 -16.35 -16.19 -5.20
CA MET A 60 -16.60 -15.23 -4.14
C MET A 60 -15.85 -13.91 -4.34
N ARG A 61 -16.36 -12.85 -3.71
CA ARG A 61 -15.77 -11.51 -3.75
C ARG A 61 -15.73 -10.90 -2.35
N VAL A 62 -14.71 -10.08 -2.09
CA VAL A 62 -14.58 -9.34 -0.84
C VAL A 62 -14.47 -7.85 -1.16
N CYS A 63 -15.21 -7.01 -0.42
CA CYS A 63 -15.20 -5.56 -0.64
C CYS A 63 -13.91 -4.91 -0.10
N SER A 64 -13.60 -3.69 -0.58
CA SER A 64 -12.39 -2.94 -0.21
C SER A 64 -12.29 -2.59 1.28
N GLU A 65 -13.41 -2.57 2.00
CA GLU A 65 -13.47 -2.31 3.44
C GLU A 65 -12.61 -3.29 4.24
N HIS A 66 -12.48 -4.54 3.77
CA HIS A 66 -11.74 -5.58 4.47
C HIS A 66 -10.22 -5.55 4.23
N PHE A 67 -9.74 -4.61 3.40
CA PHE A 67 -8.33 -4.48 3.05
C PHE A 67 -7.72 -3.20 3.65
N GLU A 68 -6.56 -3.36 4.28
CA GLU A 68 -5.74 -2.23 4.68
C GLU A 68 -5.21 -1.49 3.44
N PRO A 69 -5.03 -0.16 3.49
CA PRO A 69 -4.45 0.59 2.37
C PRO A 69 -3.06 0.09 1.98
N ALA A 70 -2.29 -0.44 2.94
CA ALA A 70 -0.98 -1.06 2.69
C ALA A 70 -1.05 -2.35 1.85
N ALA A 71 -2.23 -2.97 1.72
CA ALA A 71 -2.44 -4.14 0.86
C ALA A 71 -2.55 -3.77 -0.62
N TYR A 72 -2.60 -2.49 -0.95
CA TYR A 72 -2.66 -1.97 -2.32
C TYR A 72 -1.27 -1.57 -2.82
N LYS A 73 -1.05 -1.67 -4.14
CA LYS A 73 0.19 -1.18 -4.77
C LYS A 73 0.41 0.32 -4.55
N CYS A 74 -0.68 1.09 -4.49
CA CYS A 74 -0.69 2.52 -4.24
C CYS A 74 -1.64 2.81 -3.07
N PRO A 75 -1.12 2.95 -1.84
CA PRO A 75 -1.95 3.21 -0.66
C PRO A 75 -2.76 4.51 -0.72
N THR A 76 -2.32 5.48 -1.53
CA THR A 76 -2.96 6.79 -1.70
C THR A 76 -4.15 6.77 -2.66
N ASP A 77 -4.18 5.80 -3.60
CA ASP A 77 -5.24 5.67 -4.61
C ASP A 77 -5.91 4.30 -4.51
N LEU A 78 -6.77 4.15 -3.51
CA LEU A 78 -7.52 2.91 -3.30
C LEU A 78 -8.56 2.64 -4.38
N GLU A 79 -8.98 3.67 -5.11
CA GLU A 79 -9.92 3.50 -6.20
C GLU A 79 -9.23 2.77 -7.35
N ASN A 80 -8.13 3.25 -7.91
CA ASN A 80 -7.59 2.65 -9.14
C ASN A 80 -6.49 1.61 -8.87
N SER A 81 -5.98 1.55 -7.65
CA SER A 81 -4.92 0.61 -7.31
C SER A 81 -5.40 -0.85 -7.22
N ARG A 82 -4.51 -1.74 -7.63
CA ARG A 82 -4.68 -3.18 -7.49
C ARG A 82 -4.09 -3.64 -6.16
N LEU A 83 -4.65 -4.70 -5.60
CA LEU A 83 -4.06 -5.39 -4.46
C LEU A 83 -2.69 -5.95 -4.81
N LEU A 84 -1.84 -6.04 -3.79
CA LEU A 84 -0.58 -6.78 -3.85
C LEU A 84 -0.84 -8.27 -4.07
N GLU A 85 0.16 -8.94 -4.59
CA GLU A 85 0.08 -10.35 -4.95
C GLU A 85 -0.16 -11.29 -3.75
N ASN A 86 0.35 -10.89 -2.59
CA ASN A 86 0.25 -11.56 -1.31
C ASN A 86 -0.76 -10.87 -0.37
N ALA A 87 -1.58 -9.95 -0.89
CA ALA A 87 -2.59 -9.27 -0.10
C ALA A 87 -3.68 -10.25 0.33
N TYR A 88 -4.13 -10.09 1.57
CA TYR A 88 -5.28 -10.78 2.11
C TYR A 88 -6.10 -9.84 3.00
N PRO A 89 -7.41 -10.04 3.13
CA PRO A 89 -8.25 -9.16 3.92
C PRO A 89 -7.88 -9.33 5.40
N THR A 90 -7.57 -8.23 6.07
CA THR A 90 -7.17 -8.22 7.50
C THR A 90 -8.13 -7.41 8.36
N LEU A 91 -8.95 -6.55 7.75
CA LEU A 91 -9.91 -5.71 8.47
C LEU A 91 -11.23 -6.48 8.66
N PHE A 92 -11.30 -7.25 9.73
CA PHE A 92 -12.53 -7.87 10.21
C PHE A 92 -12.79 -7.43 11.65
N ASN A 93 -14.04 -7.07 11.95
CA ASN A 93 -14.44 -6.68 13.30
C ASN A 93 -14.68 -7.94 14.17
N VAL A 94 -13.58 -8.57 14.60
CA VAL A 94 -13.57 -9.81 15.38
C VAL A 94 -12.83 -9.62 16.70
N SER A 95 -13.20 -10.38 17.74
CA SER A 95 -12.58 -10.30 19.07
C SER A 95 -11.08 -10.65 19.10
N ASN A 96 -10.58 -11.38 18.09
CA ASN A 96 -9.16 -11.66 17.87
C ASN A 96 -8.76 -11.29 16.43
N PRO A 97 -8.46 -10.00 16.17
CA PRO A 97 -8.16 -9.53 14.83
C PRO A 97 -6.82 -10.09 14.33
N PRO A 98 -6.69 -10.44 13.04
CA PRO A 98 -5.41 -10.85 12.48
C PRO A 98 -4.38 -9.71 12.59
N PRO A 99 -3.08 -10.02 12.70
CA PRO A 99 -2.04 -8.99 12.77
C PRO A 99 -2.12 -8.04 11.58
N ARG A 100 -2.05 -6.73 11.85
CA ARG A 100 -2.03 -5.69 10.82
C ARG A 100 -0.79 -5.83 9.94
N LEU A 101 -0.94 -5.52 8.65
CA LEU A 101 0.17 -5.45 7.70
C LEU A 101 0.96 -4.16 7.94
N THR A 102 1.61 -4.03 9.10
CA THR A 102 2.52 -2.92 9.32
C THR A 102 3.79 -3.14 8.49
N PRO A 103 4.25 -2.14 7.73
CA PRO A 103 5.54 -2.24 7.08
C PRO A 103 6.63 -2.40 8.15
N LYS A 104 7.23 -3.59 8.25
CA LYS A 104 8.36 -3.85 9.17
C LYS A 104 9.64 -3.08 8.79
N ARG A 105 9.67 -2.43 7.63
CA ARG A 105 10.86 -1.72 7.16
C ARG A 105 10.91 -0.33 7.81
N PRO A 106 12.01 0.03 8.50
CA PRO A 106 12.17 1.38 9.00
C PRO A 106 12.11 2.39 7.85
N PRO A 107 11.60 3.61 8.10
CA PRO A 107 11.57 4.65 7.10
C PRO A 107 12.99 4.90 6.53
N PRO A 108 13.12 5.25 5.24
CA PRO A 108 14.42 5.61 4.67
C PRO A 108 15.06 6.72 5.51
N LYS A 109 16.35 6.57 5.83
CA LYS A 109 17.10 7.62 6.53
C LYS A 109 17.12 8.89 5.68
N THR A 110 16.72 10.02 6.27
CA THR A 110 16.82 11.34 5.64
C THR A 110 18.27 11.63 5.29
N ARG A 111 18.56 11.95 4.02
CA ARG A 111 19.92 12.32 3.59
C ARG A 111 20.29 13.65 4.25
N PRO A 112 21.47 13.80 4.87
CA PRO A 112 21.92 15.09 5.36
C PRO A 112 22.04 16.09 4.20
N PRO A 113 21.84 17.39 4.44
CA PRO A 113 22.02 18.41 3.42
C PRO A 113 23.46 18.39 2.90
N PRO A 114 23.68 18.66 1.61
CA PRO A 114 25.02 18.74 1.05
C PRO A 114 25.84 19.83 1.78
N PRO A 115 27.16 19.62 1.96
CA PRO A 115 28.02 20.62 2.57
C PRO A 115 28.01 21.92 1.77
N PRO A 116 28.17 23.09 2.42
CA PRO A 116 28.18 24.37 1.73
C PRO A 116 29.36 24.45 0.74
N PRO A 117 29.17 25.09 -0.42
CA PRO A 117 30.23 25.23 -1.41
C PRO A 117 31.42 26.03 -0.84
N LYS A 118 32.64 25.48 -1.00
CA LYS A 118 33.88 26.14 -0.56
C LYS A 118 34.10 27.42 -1.38
N ARG A 119 34.15 28.59 -0.71
CA ARG A 119 34.50 29.87 -1.33
C ARG A 119 35.91 29.78 -1.94
N ARG A 120 36.04 29.96 -3.25
CA ARG A 120 37.33 30.16 -3.92
C ARG A 120 37.84 31.55 -3.50
N LYS A 121 39.05 31.62 -2.92
CA LYS A 121 39.72 32.89 -2.65
C LYS A 121 40.20 33.46 -3.98
N SER A 122 39.75 34.67 -4.32
CA SER A 122 40.27 35.45 -5.45
C SER A 122 41.73 35.82 -5.18
N SER A 123 42.61 35.45 -6.11
CA SER A 123 44.02 35.86 -6.10
C SER A 123 44.13 37.34 -6.47
N THR A 124 44.66 38.14 -5.55
CA THR A 124 45.00 39.55 -5.75
C THR A 124 46.11 39.66 -6.81
N ALA A 125 45.89 40.46 -7.86
CA ALA A 125 46.88 40.74 -8.90
C ALA A 125 48.05 41.57 -8.34
N ALA A 126 49.28 41.16 -8.67
CA ALA A 126 50.50 41.91 -8.34
C ALA A 126 50.62 43.13 -9.26
N ILE A 127 50.79 44.30 -8.67
CA ILE A 127 51.07 45.57 -9.34
C ILE A 127 52.57 45.59 -9.70
N CYS A 128 52.89 45.55 -11.00
CA CYS A 128 54.26 45.78 -11.47
C CYS A 128 54.54 47.29 -11.57
N HIS A 129 55.43 47.79 -10.71
CA HIS A 129 55.98 49.14 -10.83
C HIS A 129 57.02 49.20 -11.96
N PHE A 130 56.74 50.00 -12.99
CA PHE A 130 57.74 50.39 -13.99
C PHE A 130 58.70 51.43 -13.39
N ARG A 131 59.99 51.10 -13.30
CA ARG A 131 61.05 52.09 -13.04
C ARG A 131 61.46 52.73 -14.37
N PHE A 132 61.38 54.06 -14.42
CA PHE A 132 62.02 54.88 -15.46
C PHE A 132 63.55 54.87 -15.27
N ALA A 133 64.28 54.69 -16.36
CA ALA A 133 65.69 55.04 -16.45
C ALA A 133 65.87 56.23 -17.41
N LYS A 134 66.86 57.04 -17.06
CA LYS A 134 67.11 58.43 -17.44
C LYS A 134 67.84 58.58 -18.76
#